data_AF-A0AA40E1Y6-F1
#
_entry.id   AF-A0AA40E1Y6-F1
#
_cell.length_a   1.000
_cell.length_b   1.000
_cell.length_c   1.000
_cell.angle_alpha   90.00
_cell.angle_beta   90.00
_cell.angle_gamma   90.00
#
_symmetry.space_group_name_H-M   'P 1'
#
loop_
_entity.id
_entity.type
_entity.pdbx_description
1 polymer ?
#
loop_
_entity_poly.entity_id
_entity_poly.type
_entity_poly.pdbx_seq_one_letter_code
_entity_poly.pdbx_strand_id
1 'polypeptide(L)'
;MAAYGDDDSSLREYIESLPETSLSVRLVEVFKLPNQTNTISETSFTELEPLTEHLSKEAPDEQRLRVMTVTKLSGPLLRFFGTRYEMDYELWTCRFKTSDREWFAGPLLHRGARFFAHFNLSVVDFKRETTQTPREYRDSRKLGHTVYLVRLLDTESRGEKPDNRVFVLRRVSGHLRRDGNLWTFIYFPDPYIQMDDARFAPNIPGDVQHRLESWVTNLIHTDSPEPFVNDLCNDGFGMICMVLREIKTSWKLFLNEMEAFLENLQRLSIIPSTFARDLLQEKEAMNVVCTRFNALRTRTGAILDAATNLNAIKLARISQNMMEMQRKDAEIAFRQNESIRWLTIVNMVFLPATFIASVYGMNILENSKPSWSLWSFALVATILTVVTLMLAMSKFGSLAIRSVKSCFA
;
A
#
# COMPACT_ATOMS: atom_id res chain seq x y z
N MET A 1 -13.30 -23.12 -3.14
CA MET A 1 -13.65 -21.70 -3.41
C MET A 1 -14.26 -21.66 -4.79
N ALA A 2 -15.43 -21.04 -4.97
CA ALA A 2 -15.93 -20.74 -6.31
C ALA A 2 -14.87 -19.91 -7.06
N ALA A 3 -14.64 -20.16 -8.34
CA ALA A 3 -13.72 -19.33 -9.09
C ALA A 3 -14.35 -17.95 -9.26
N TYR A 4 -13.52 -16.91 -9.24
CA TYR A 4 -13.98 -15.55 -9.45
C TYR A 4 -14.81 -15.43 -10.73
N GLY A 5 -16.03 -14.90 -10.61
CA GLY A 5 -16.94 -14.68 -11.74
C GLY A 5 -17.88 -15.83 -12.09
N ASP A 6 -17.82 -16.95 -11.37
CA ASP A 6 -18.78 -18.05 -11.57
C ASP A 6 -20.18 -17.70 -11.03
N ASP A 7 -20.28 -16.69 -10.16
CA ASP A 7 -21.48 -16.21 -9.49
C ASP A 7 -22.26 -15.14 -10.27
N ASP A 8 -21.65 -14.51 -11.28
CA ASP A 8 -22.28 -13.50 -12.14
C ASP A 8 -22.26 -13.93 -13.61
N SER A 9 -23.45 -14.08 -14.21
CA SER A 9 -23.58 -14.53 -15.60
C SER A 9 -22.96 -13.57 -16.62
N SER A 10 -23.00 -12.26 -16.35
CA SER A 10 -22.43 -11.24 -17.24
C SER A 10 -20.91 -11.24 -17.19
N LEU A 11 -20.33 -11.39 -15.99
CA LEU A 11 -18.88 -11.52 -15.85
C LEU A 11 -18.40 -12.82 -16.47
N ARG A 12 -19.13 -13.92 -16.28
CA ARG A 12 -18.80 -15.21 -16.89
C ARG A 12 -18.79 -15.14 -18.42
N GLU A 13 -19.84 -14.58 -19.02
CA GLU A 13 -19.91 -14.36 -20.48
C GLU A 13 -18.75 -13.49 -20.97
N TYR A 14 -18.40 -12.43 -20.22
CA TYR A 14 -17.26 -11.59 -20.55
C TYR A 14 -15.93 -12.34 -20.49
N ILE A 15 -15.69 -13.12 -19.43
CA ILE A 15 -14.47 -13.93 -19.29
C ILE A 15 -14.36 -14.95 -20.43
N GLU A 16 -15.46 -15.61 -20.77
CA GLU A 16 -15.53 -16.60 -21.86
C GLU A 16 -15.37 -15.95 -23.25
N SER A 17 -15.65 -14.65 -23.39
CA SER A 17 -15.39 -13.89 -24.62
C SER A 17 -13.92 -13.52 -24.86
N LEU A 18 -13.08 -13.60 -23.82
CA LEU A 18 -11.65 -13.27 -23.92
C LEU A 18 -10.85 -14.46 -24.46
N PRO A 19 -9.78 -14.21 -25.23
CA PRO A 19 -8.92 -15.28 -25.72
C PRO A 19 -8.28 -16.07 -24.57
N GLU A 20 -8.20 -17.39 -24.71
CA GLU A 20 -7.67 -18.26 -23.64
C GLU A 20 -6.14 -18.12 -23.47
N THR A 21 -5.40 -17.97 -24.58
CA THR A 21 -3.95 -18.17 -24.61
C THR A 21 -3.13 -16.91 -24.80
N SER A 22 -3.72 -15.77 -25.18
CA SER A 22 -2.96 -14.55 -25.43
C SER A 22 -2.91 -13.67 -24.18
N LEU A 23 -1.82 -13.78 -23.42
CA LEU A 23 -1.51 -12.85 -22.34
C LEU A 23 -0.14 -12.20 -22.55
N SER A 24 -0.01 -10.99 -22.03
CA SER A 24 1.25 -10.25 -21.99
C SER A 24 1.20 -9.33 -20.79
N VAL A 25 1.99 -9.69 -19.79
CA VAL A 25 2.11 -8.95 -18.53
C VAL A 25 3.56 -8.57 -18.35
N ARG A 26 3.82 -7.27 -18.21
CA ARG A 26 5.12 -6.74 -17.81
C ARG A 26 5.06 -6.36 -16.34
N LEU A 27 5.99 -6.87 -15.57
CA LEU A 27 6.08 -6.72 -14.12
C LEU A 27 7.36 -5.94 -13.79
N VAL A 28 7.20 -4.84 -13.08
CA VAL A 28 8.30 -4.03 -12.52
C VAL A 28 8.21 -4.06 -11.01
N GLU A 29 9.27 -4.51 -10.35
CA GLU A 29 9.33 -4.70 -8.90
C GLU A 29 10.44 -3.82 -8.31
N VAL A 30 10.11 -3.09 -7.25
CA VAL A 30 11.05 -2.20 -6.56
C VAL A 30 11.34 -2.76 -5.17
N PHE A 31 12.62 -3.02 -4.93
CA PHE A 31 13.16 -3.56 -3.69
C PHE A 31 13.94 -2.48 -2.95
N LYS A 32 13.67 -2.34 -1.66
CA LYS A 32 14.37 -1.43 -0.74
C LYS A 32 15.30 -2.23 0.16
N LEU A 33 16.58 -2.25 -0.20
CA LEU A 33 17.63 -2.89 0.58
C LEU A 33 18.15 -1.92 1.66
N PRO A 34 18.56 -2.40 2.84
CA PRO A 34 19.14 -1.54 3.88
C PRO A 34 20.41 -0.84 3.36
N ASN A 35 20.45 0.49 3.43
CA ASN A 35 21.59 1.33 3.06
C ASN A 35 22.03 1.23 1.58
N GLN A 36 21.14 0.81 0.67
CA GLN A 36 21.41 0.76 -0.76
C GLN A 36 20.32 1.48 -1.55
N THR A 37 20.68 1.94 -2.75
CA THR A 37 19.71 2.48 -3.71
C THR A 37 18.69 1.41 -4.06
N ASN A 38 17.46 1.83 -4.35
CA ASN A 38 16.39 0.92 -4.72
C ASN A 38 16.82 0.03 -5.91
N THR A 39 16.65 -1.28 -5.77
CA THR A 39 16.90 -2.22 -6.87
C THR A 39 15.60 -2.44 -7.62
N ILE A 40 15.64 -2.30 -8.94
CA ILE A 40 14.47 -2.46 -9.81
C ILE A 40 14.66 -3.73 -10.65
N SER A 41 13.68 -4.63 -10.59
CA SER A 41 13.62 -5.84 -11.42
C SER A 41 12.49 -5.72 -12.42
N GLU A 42 12.76 -6.00 -13.69
CA GLU A 42 11.75 -6.08 -14.74
C GLU A 42 11.66 -7.53 -15.25
N THR A 43 10.45 -8.07 -15.25
CA THR A 43 10.15 -9.40 -15.78
C THR A 43 8.93 -9.32 -16.70
N SER A 44 8.91 -10.13 -17.75
CA SER A 44 7.79 -10.18 -18.70
C SER A 44 7.27 -11.60 -18.80
N PHE A 45 5.95 -11.75 -18.78
CA PHE A 45 5.26 -13.02 -18.81
C PHE A 45 4.33 -13.08 -20.03
N THR A 46 4.44 -14.16 -20.78
CA THR A 46 3.57 -14.49 -21.93
C THR A 46 2.69 -15.71 -21.65
N GLU A 47 2.90 -16.38 -20.51
CA GLU A 47 2.17 -17.56 -20.07
C GLU A 47 1.67 -17.38 -18.63
N LEU A 48 0.54 -18.02 -18.31
CA LEU A 48 -0.17 -17.79 -17.04
C LEU A 48 0.49 -18.53 -15.90
N GLU A 49 0.98 -19.75 -16.15
CA GLU A 49 1.56 -20.61 -15.12
C GLU A 49 2.82 -20.00 -14.50
N PRO A 50 3.82 -19.49 -15.27
CA PRO A 50 4.98 -18.82 -14.69
C PRO A 50 4.61 -17.54 -13.92
N LEU A 51 3.62 -16.77 -14.43
CA LEU A 51 3.12 -15.58 -13.75
C LEU A 51 2.44 -15.94 -12.42
N THR A 52 1.63 -16.97 -12.42
CA THR A 52 0.91 -17.47 -11.24
C THR A 52 1.89 -17.99 -10.21
N GLU A 53 2.90 -18.76 -10.63
CA GLU A 53 3.96 -19.24 -9.75
C GLU A 53 4.72 -18.07 -9.12
N HIS A 54 5.09 -17.06 -9.93
CA HIS A 54 5.78 -15.86 -9.45
C HIS A 54 4.95 -15.08 -8.43
N LEU A 55 3.67 -14.83 -8.71
CA LEU A 55 2.79 -14.03 -7.85
C LEU A 55 2.23 -14.79 -6.64
N SER A 56 2.35 -16.12 -6.63
CA SER A 56 1.99 -16.97 -5.49
C SER A 56 3.11 -17.08 -4.45
N LYS A 57 4.36 -16.79 -4.83
CA LYS A 57 5.46 -16.69 -3.87
C LYS A 57 5.21 -15.51 -2.92
N GLU A 58 5.52 -15.71 -1.64
CA GLU A 58 5.48 -14.63 -0.67
C GLU A 58 6.44 -13.52 -1.09
N ALA A 59 5.96 -12.28 -1.11
CA ALA A 59 6.77 -11.14 -1.51
C ALA A 59 7.90 -10.97 -0.48
N PRO A 60 9.17 -10.79 -0.91
CA PRO A 60 10.26 -10.50 0.00
C PRO A 60 9.95 -9.27 0.86
N ASP A 61 10.40 -9.24 2.11
CA ASP A 61 10.18 -8.11 3.03
C ASP A 61 10.77 -6.78 2.52
N GLU A 62 11.78 -6.88 1.65
CA GLU A 62 12.42 -5.77 0.98
C GLU A 62 11.56 -5.21 -0.17
N GLN A 63 10.63 -5.98 -0.71
CA GLN A 63 9.77 -5.56 -1.82
C GLN A 63 8.71 -4.57 -1.33
N ARG A 64 8.72 -3.36 -1.89
CA ARG A 64 7.79 -2.28 -1.47
C ARG A 64 6.75 -1.93 -2.51
N LEU A 65 7.12 -1.98 -3.78
CA LEU A 65 6.25 -1.63 -4.89
C LEU A 65 6.33 -2.70 -5.97
N ARG A 66 5.16 -3.04 -6.51
CA ARG A 66 4.97 -3.92 -7.65
C ARG A 66 4.07 -3.19 -8.64
N VAL A 67 4.53 -3.04 -9.87
CA VAL A 67 3.75 -2.47 -10.97
C VAL A 67 3.58 -3.52 -12.06
N MET A 68 2.34 -3.81 -12.41
CA MET A 68 1.98 -4.76 -13.46
C MET A 68 1.28 -4.03 -14.59
N THR A 69 1.87 -4.07 -15.79
CA THR A 69 1.27 -3.55 -17.01
C THR A 69 0.74 -4.72 -17.84
N VAL A 70 -0.57 -4.75 -18.06
CA VAL A 70 -1.29 -5.87 -18.70
C VAL A 70 -1.75 -5.45 -20.09
N THR A 71 -0.96 -5.77 -21.11
CA THR A 71 -1.23 -5.34 -22.49
C THR A 71 -2.17 -6.30 -23.23
N LYS A 72 -2.16 -7.59 -22.88
CA LYS A 72 -3.10 -8.60 -23.37
C LYS A 72 -3.72 -9.32 -22.19
N LEU A 73 -5.05 -9.28 -22.09
CA LEU A 73 -5.84 -9.89 -21.03
C LEU A 73 -6.50 -11.16 -21.55
N SER A 74 -6.21 -12.30 -20.91
CA SER A 74 -6.90 -13.56 -21.14
C SER A 74 -7.98 -13.79 -20.07
N GLY A 75 -8.98 -14.61 -20.39
CA GLY A 75 -10.02 -15.02 -19.43
C GLY A 75 -9.44 -15.66 -18.15
N PRO A 76 -8.50 -16.62 -18.26
CA PRO A 76 -7.80 -17.19 -17.11
C PRO A 76 -7.03 -16.16 -16.27
N LEU A 77 -6.33 -15.20 -16.90
CA LEU A 77 -5.62 -14.14 -16.18
C LEU A 77 -6.58 -13.23 -15.41
N LEU A 78 -7.71 -12.90 -16.02
CA LEU A 78 -8.77 -12.12 -15.39
C LEU A 78 -9.32 -12.83 -14.14
N ARG A 79 -9.60 -14.13 -14.21
CA ARG A 79 -10.01 -14.94 -13.04
C ARG A 79 -8.94 -14.97 -11.96
N PHE A 80 -7.67 -15.12 -12.36
CA PHE A 80 -6.56 -15.11 -11.43
C PHE A 80 -6.45 -13.77 -10.69
N PHE A 81 -6.51 -12.64 -11.40
CA PHE A 81 -6.47 -11.32 -10.76
C PHE A 81 -7.69 -11.02 -9.89
N GLY A 82 -8.89 -11.38 -10.35
CA GLY A 82 -10.10 -11.24 -9.55
C GLY A 82 -10.01 -12.04 -8.25
N THR A 83 -9.46 -13.26 -8.29
CA THR A 83 -9.28 -14.10 -7.10
C THR A 83 -8.16 -13.58 -6.19
N ARG A 84 -6.98 -13.27 -6.76
CA ARG A 84 -5.78 -12.91 -6.01
C ARG A 84 -5.82 -11.51 -5.42
N TYR A 85 -6.41 -10.57 -6.16
CA TYR A 85 -6.46 -9.15 -5.83
C TYR A 85 -7.85 -8.66 -5.48
N GLU A 86 -8.86 -9.54 -5.40
CA GLU A 86 -10.25 -9.21 -5.05
C GLU A 86 -10.78 -8.03 -5.88
N MET A 87 -10.41 -7.98 -7.16
CA MET A 87 -10.88 -6.92 -8.05
C MET A 87 -12.39 -7.04 -8.22
N ASP A 88 -13.11 -5.93 -8.14
CA ASP A 88 -14.56 -5.94 -8.38
C ASP A 88 -14.84 -6.28 -9.85
N TYR A 89 -15.86 -7.11 -10.10
CA TYR A 89 -16.30 -7.45 -11.45
C TYR A 89 -16.89 -6.26 -12.19
N GLU A 90 -17.44 -5.29 -11.44
CA GLU A 90 -17.87 -4.01 -12.00
C GLU A 90 -16.72 -3.29 -12.69
N LEU A 91 -15.47 -3.50 -12.29
CA LEU A 91 -14.31 -2.91 -12.94
C LEU A 91 -14.19 -3.30 -14.41
N TRP A 92 -14.49 -4.56 -14.71
CA TRP A 92 -14.32 -5.17 -16.02
C TRP A 92 -15.52 -4.90 -16.92
N THR A 93 -16.72 -4.92 -16.34
CA THR A 93 -17.97 -4.69 -17.06
C THR A 93 -18.24 -3.19 -17.28
N CYS A 94 -17.80 -2.30 -16.37
CA CYS A 94 -17.88 -0.84 -16.53
C CYS A 94 -17.03 -0.32 -17.68
N ARG A 95 -16.07 -1.12 -18.18
CA ARG A 95 -15.33 -0.82 -19.42
C ARG A 95 -16.29 -0.56 -20.60
N PHE A 96 -17.50 -1.12 -20.58
CA PHE A 96 -18.42 -1.13 -21.73
C PHE A 96 -19.75 -0.41 -21.53
N LYS A 97 -20.23 -0.16 -20.30
CA LYS A 97 -21.60 0.38 -20.08
C LYS A 97 -21.72 1.71 -19.33
N THR A 98 -20.66 2.26 -18.73
CA THR A 98 -20.78 3.49 -17.92
C THR A 98 -19.78 4.58 -18.28
N SER A 99 -20.26 5.83 -18.17
CA SER A 99 -19.49 7.08 -18.14
C SER A 99 -18.29 7.00 -17.19
N ASP A 100 -17.28 7.85 -17.38
CA ASP A 100 -16.11 7.96 -16.50
C ASP A 100 -16.51 7.89 -15.03
N ARG A 101 -16.08 6.84 -14.34
CA ARG A 101 -16.33 6.62 -12.92
C ARG A 101 -14.99 6.42 -12.23
N GLU A 102 -14.71 7.31 -11.31
CA GLU A 102 -13.61 7.19 -10.36
C GLU A 102 -14.16 6.47 -9.11
N TRP A 103 -13.63 5.29 -8.81
CA TRP A 103 -14.03 4.53 -7.63
C TRP A 103 -12.87 4.50 -6.64
N PHE A 104 -12.94 5.39 -5.65
CA PHE A 104 -12.14 5.28 -4.44
C PHE A 104 -12.96 4.53 -3.41
N ALA A 105 -12.80 3.22 -3.38
CA ALA A 105 -13.38 2.46 -2.29
C ALA A 105 -12.43 2.58 -1.09
N GLY A 106 -12.92 3.23 -0.03
CA GLY A 106 -12.22 3.31 1.24
C GLY A 106 -11.95 1.92 1.83
N PRO A 107 -11.15 1.86 2.92
CA PRO A 107 -10.82 0.59 3.55
C PRO A 107 -12.11 -0.18 3.87
N LEU A 108 -12.26 -1.38 3.32
CA LEU A 108 -13.30 -2.33 3.74
C LEU A 108 -12.92 -2.77 5.16
N LEU A 109 -13.41 -2.02 6.14
CA LEU A 109 -13.09 -2.10 7.58
C LEU A 109 -13.29 -3.50 8.21
N HIS A 110 -13.85 -4.46 7.49
CA HIS A 110 -14.21 -5.77 8.02
C HIS A 110 -13.20 -6.90 7.78
N ARG A 111 -12.12 -6.73 6.98
CA ARG A 111 -11.16 -7.82 6.70
C ARG A 111 -9.68 -7.43 6.73
N GLY A 112 -9.29 -6.65 7.74
CA GLY A 112 -7.94 -6.06 7.83
C GLY A 112 -7.85 -4.81 6.96
N ALA A 113 -6.89 -3.93 7.25
CA ALA A 113 -6.74 -2.63 6.60
C ALA A 113 -6.29 -2.76 5.14
N ARG A 114 -7.17 -3.24 4.27
CA ARG A 114 -6.95 -3.37 2.83
C ARG A 114 -7.42 -2.09 2.16
N PHE A 115 -6.48 -1.39 1.54
CA PHE A 115 -6.76 -0.23 0.70
C PHE A 115 -6.82 -0.70 -0.75
N PHE A 116 -7.82 -0.23 -1.47
CA PHE A 116 -7.87 -0.39 -2.91
C PHE A 116 -8.38 0.87 -3.58
N ALA A 117 -7.89 1.17 -4.77
CA ALA A 117 -8.35 2.32 -5.54
C ALA A 117 -8.33 2.00 -7.02
N HIS A 118 -9.35 2.50 -7.70
CA HIS A 118 -9.62 2.18 -9.09
C HIS A 118 -9.93 3.44 -9.88
N PHE A 119 -9.38 3.51 -11.09
CA PHE A 119 -9.75 4.53 -12.05
C PHE A 119 -9.91 3.89 -13.42
N ASN A 120 -10.84 4.42 -14.22
CA ASN A 120 -10.99 4.14 -15.64
C ASN A 120 -11.21 5.49 -16.33
N LEU A 121 -10.16 5.99 -16.98
CA LEU A 121 -10.10 7.35 -17.47
C LEU A 121 -9.69 7.36 -18.92
N SER A 122 -10.20 8.33 -19.67
CA SER A 122 -9.73 8.56 -21.03
C SER A 122 -8.40 9.31 -21.02
N VAL A 123 -7.51 9.01 -21.96
CA VAL A 123 -6.21 9.65 -22.21
C VAL A 123 -6.15 10.03 -23.67
N VAL A 124 -5.50 11.16 -23.97
CA VAL A 124 -5.23 11.55 -25.36
C VAL A 124 -3.75 11.31 -25.65
N ASP A 125 -3.48 10.41 -26.59
CA ASP A 125 -2.13 10.19 -27.10
C ASP A 125 -1.94 10.97 -28.40
N PHE A 126 -0.73 11.53 -28.57
CA PHE A 126 -0.35 12.33 -29.73
C PHE A 126 0.58 11.51 -30.63
N LYS A 127 0.19 11.35 -31.89
CA LYS A 127 1.01 10.69 -32.91
C LYS A 127 1.28 11.63 -34.07
N ARG A 128 2.50 11.56 -34.62
CA ARG A 128 2.88 12.24 -35.85
C ARG A 128 3.06 11.18 -36.92
N GLU A 129 2.11 11.11 -37.82
CA GLU A 129 2.14 10.11 -38.88
C GLU A 129 3.04 10.60 -40.01
N THR A 130 4.07 9.82 -40.35
CA THR A 130 4.93 10.09 -41.52
C THR A 130 4.30 9.59 -42.83
N THR A 131 3.18 8.86 -42.74
CA THR A 131 2.45 8.24 -43.85
C THR A 131 0.98 8.66 -43.79
N GLN A 132 0.25 8.47 -44.89
CA GLN A 132 -1.20 8.71 -44.92
C GLN A 132 -1.90 7.84 -43.87
N THR A 133 -2.89 8.43 -43.18
CA THR A 133 -3.75 7.73 -42.24
C THR A 133 -4.34 6.47 -42.89
N PRO A 134 -4.25 5.29 -42.25
CA PRO A 134 -4.63 4.03 -42.88
C PRO A 134 -6.08 4.09 -43.37
N ARG A 135 -6.31 3.56 -44.58
CA ARG A 135 -7.62 3.65 -45.28
C ARG A 135 -8.80 3.21 -44.41
N GLU A 136 -8.60 2.19 -43.57
CA GLU A 136 -9.58 1.65 -42.63
C GLU A 136 -10.20 2.73 -41.71
N TYR A 137 -9.43 3.78 -41.39
CA TYR A 137 -9.88 4.92 -40.59
C TYR A 137 -10.47 6.04 -41.43
N ARG A 138 -9.98 6.20 -42.66
CA ARG A 138 -10.46 7.25 -43.58
C ARG A 138 -11.87 6.97 -44.09
N ASP A 139 -12.29 5.71 -44.10
CA ASP A 139 -13.60 5.28 -44.59
C ASP A 139 -14.66 5.18 -43.47
N SER A 140 -14.23 5.09 -42.21
CA SER A 140 -15.10 5.02 -41.02
C SER A 140 -15.47 6.40 -40.42
N ARG A 141 -15.48 7.48 -41.24
CA ARG A 141 -15.60 8.94 -40.93
C ARG A 141 -16.74 9.42 -40.00
N LYS A 142 -17.45 8.55 -39.30
CA LYS A 142 -18.43 8.96 -38.30
C LYS A 142 -17.71 9.22 -36.98
N LEU A 143 -17.74 10.48 -36.54
CA LEU A 143 -17.69 10.81 -35.11
C LEU A 143 -18.90 10.12 -34.45
N GLY A 144 -18.71 8.90 -33.95
CA GLY A 144 -19.69 8.25 -33.08
C GLY A 144 -19.81 9.03 -31.77
N HIS A 145 -21.04 9.31 -31.35
CA HIS A 145 -21.39 10.09 -30.14
C HIS A 145 -21.01 9.43 -28.81
N THR A 146 -20.09 8.49 -28.79
CA THR A 146 -19.70 7.78 -27.58
C THR A 146 -18.19 7.63 -27.49
N VAL A 147 -17.69 7.79 -26.27
CA VAL A 147 -16.32 7.60 -25.76
C VAL A 147 -15.72 6.20 -26.08
N TYR A 148 -16.43 5.36 -26.81
CA TYR A 148 -16.11 3.96 -27.13
C TYR A 148 -15.31 3.74 -28.42
N LEU A 149 -15.16 4.75 -29.28
CA LEU A 149 -14.33 4.64 -30.49
C LEU A 149 -13.06 5.48 -30.34
N VAL A 150 -11.91 4.88 -30.66
CA VAL A 150 -10.67 5.59 -30.95
C VAL A 150 -10.97 6.67 -31.98
N ARG A 151 -11.02 7.94 -31.55
CA ARG A 151 -11.26 9.08 -32.43
C ARG A 151 -9.93 9.51 -33.02
N LEU A 152 -9.72 9.25 -34.31
CA LEU A 152 -8.61 9.83 -35.06
C LEU A 152 -9.06 11.19 -35.59
N LEU A 153 -8.50 12.25 -35.04
CA LEU A 153 -8.58 13.58 -35.64
C LEU A 153 -7.36 13.72 -36.54
N ASP A 154 -7.60 13.71 -37.85
CA ASP A 154 -6.62 14.10 -38.85
C ASP A 154 -6.75 15.61 -39.09
N THR A 155 -5.68 16.34 -38.81
CA THR A 155 -5.63 17.79 -38.96
C THR A 155 -5.11 18.25 -40.33
N GLU A 156 -5.09 17.39 -41.36
CA GLU A 156 -4.65 17.71 -42.72
C GLU A 156 -5.10 19.12 -43.18
N SER A 157 -4.18 20.09 -43.15
CA SER A 157 -4.35 21.36 -43.85
C SER A 157 -4.05 21.13 -45.33
N ARG A 158 -4.99 21.50 -46.21
CA ARG A 158 -5.00 21.13 -47.64
C ARG A 158 -3.90 21.80 -48.51
N GLY A 159 -2.77 22.22 -47.94
CA GLY A 159 -1.67 22.86 -48.66
C GLY A 159 -0.36 22.80 -47.87
N GLU A 160 0.68 22.32 -48.56
CA GLU A 160 2.09 22.16 -48.14
C GLU A 160 2.37 21.14 -47.02
N LYS A 161 3.18 20.12 -47.37
CA LYS A 161 3.61 18.94 -46.60
C LYS A 161 3.06 18.89 -45.15
N PRO A 162 1.87 18.34 -44.94
CA PRO A 162 1.26 18.35 -43.63
C PRO A 162 2.02 17.40 -42.72
N ASP A 163 2.39 17.92 -41.55
CA ASP A 163 2.66 17.11 -40.38
C ASP A 163 1.32 16.53 -39.93
N ASN A 164 0.97 15.36 -40.45
CA ASN A 164 -0.25 14.69 -40.05
C ASN A 164 -0.15 14.37 -38.56
N ARG A 165 -0.92 15.11 -37.76
CA ARG A 165 -1.09 14.84 -36.34
C ARG A 165 -2.35 14.04 -36.18
N VAL A 166 -2.21 12.95 -35.44
CA VAL A 166 -3.26 12.01 -35.18
C VAL A 166 -3.44 11.95 -33.68
N PHE A 167 -4.61 12.37 -33.22
CA PHE A 167 -5.01 12.22 -31.83
C PHE A 167 -5.63 10.84 -31.64
N VAL A 168 -5.30 10.19 -30.53
CA VAL A 168 -5.85 8.88 -30.18
C VAL A 168 -6.42 8.98 -28.77
N LEU A 169 -7.75 8.98 -28.65
CA LEU A 169 -8.40 8.83 -27.36
C LEU A 169 -8.32 7.35 -26.92
N ARG A 170 -7.78 7.09 -25.73
CA ARG A 170 -7.58 5.77 -25.14
C ARG A 170 -8.26 5.68 -23.79
N ARG A 171 -8.67 4.49 -23.35
CA ARG A 171 -9.03 4.28 -21.94
C ARG A 171 -7.91 3.59 -21.18
N VAL A 172 -7.64 4.11 -20.00
CA VAL A 172 -6.60 3.59 -19.11
C VAL A 172 -7.26 3.24 -17.81
N SER A 173 -7.08 1.99 -17.39
CA SER A 173 -7.62 1.50 -16.12
C SER A 173 -6.50 1.11 -15.20
N GLY A 174 -6.65 1.45 -13.92
CA GLY A 174 -5.68 1.11 -12.89
C GLY A 174 -6.37 0.53 -11.66
N HIS A 175 -5.69 -0.41 -11.02
CA HIS A 175 -6.06 -0.96 -9.72
C HIS A 175 -4.86 -0.91 -8.79
N LEU A 176 -4.96 -0.14 -7.71
CA LEU A 176 -3.98 -0.16 -6.64
C LEU A 176 -4.50 -1.03 -5.51
N ARG A 177 -3.64 -1.88 -4.95
CA ARG A 177 -3.91 -2.71 -3.78
C ARG A 177 -2.71 -2.75 -2.86
N ARG A 178 -2.96 -2.86 -1.55
CA ARG A 178 -1.91 -3.11 -0.56
C ARG A 178 -2.05 -4.51 0.04
N ASP A 179 -1.04 -5.35 -0.16
CA ASP A 179 -0.92 -6.67 0.46
C ASP A 179 0.24 -6.63 1.47
N GLY A 180 -0.09 -6.42 2.75
CA GLY A 180 0.92 -6.25 3.80
C GLY A 180 1.77 -4.99 3.60
N ASN A 181 3.07 -5.19 3.37
CA ASN A 181 4.04 -4.12 3.09
C ASN A 181 4.20 -3.80 1.60
N LEU A 182 3.58 -4.60 0.73
CA LEU A 182 3.70 -4.46 -0.72
C LEU A 182 2.53 -3.69 -1.31
N TRP A 183 2.83 -2.59 -1.98
CA TRP A 183 1.88 -1.93 -2.88
C TRP A 183 1.93 -2.61 -4.24
N THR A 184 0.78 -3.09 -4.73
CA THR A 184 0.62 -3.65 -6.07
C THR A 184 -0.27 -2.74 -6.90
N PHE A 185 0.29 -2.16 -7.96
CA PHE A 185 -0.43 -1.36 -8.94
C PHE A 185 -0.56 -2.13 -10.25
N ILE A 186 -1.79 -2.35 -10.68
CA ILE A 186 -2.13 -3.13 -11.86
C ILE A 186 -2.74 -2.19 -12.87
N TYR A 187 -2.05 -2.02 -13.98
CA TYR A 187 -2.33 -1.06 -15.02
C TYR A 187 -2.76 -1.80 -16.29
N PHE A 188 -3.95 -1.46 -16.78
CA PHE A 188 -4.57 -2.01 -17.97
C PHE A 188 -4.61 -0.92 -19.04
N PRO A 189 -3.59 -0.86 -19.91
CA PRO A 189 -3.70 -0.09 -21.14
C PRO A 189 -4.82 -0.65 -22.02
N ASP A 190 -5.46 0.21 -22.80
CA ASP A 190 -6.39 -0.24 -23.83
C ASP A 190 -5.66 -1.14 -24.85
N PRO A 191 -6.11 -2.38 -25.10
CA PRO A 191 -5.52 -3.25 -26.11
C PRO A 191 -5.94 -2.72 -27.48
N TYR A 192 -5.24 -1.72 -28.01
CA TYR A 192 -5.45 -1.29 -29.39
C TYR A 192 -4.17 -1.21 -30.20
N ILE A 193 -4.41 -1.41 -31.50
CA ILE A 193 -3.53 -1.62 -32.65
C ILE A 193 -2.16 -0.97 -32.47
N GLN A 194 -1.14 -1.82 -32.39
CA GLN A 194 0.23 -1.43 -32.66
C GLN A 194 0.27 -0.86 -34.08
N MET A 195 0.27 0.47 -34.19
CA MET A 195 0.66 1.14 -35.43
C MET A 195 2.17 1.14 -35.42
N ASP A 196 2.76 0.04 -35.88
CA ASP A 196 4.22 -0.16 -35.85
C ASP A 196 4.98 0.94 -36.62
N ASP A 197 4.31 1.62 -37.55
CA ASP A 197 4.85 2.71 -38.36
C ASP A 197 4.58 4.12 -37.82
N ALA A 198 3.77 4.27 -36.77
CA ALA A 198 3.45 5.60 -36.23
C ALA A 198 4.59 6.12 -35.33
N ARG A 199 5.23 7.21 -35.74
CA ARG A 199 6.22 7.92 -34.92
C ARG A 199 5.50 8.83 -33.94
N PHE A 200 5.82 8.74 -32.65
CA PHE A 200 5.36 9.73 -31.68
C PHE A 200 6.05 11.07 -31.98
N ALA A 201 5.32 12.17 -31.94
CA ALA A 201 5.85 13.49 -32.29
C ALA A 201 6.92 13.90 -31.26
N PRO A 202 8.21 14.02 -31.62
CA PRO A 202 9.23 14.35 -30.63
C PRO A 202 9.33 15.85 -30.30
N ASN A 203 8.57 16.70 -31.01
CA ASN A 203 8.74 18.16 -30.98
C ASN A 203 7.46 18.91 -30.56
N ILE A 204 6.61 18.30 -29.72
CA ILE A 204 5.60 19.08 -28.98
C ILE A 204 6.34 19.70 -27.78
N PRO A 205 6.24 21.02 -27.51
CA PRO A 205 6.87 21.62 -26.33
C PRO A 205 6.36 20.92 -25.05
N GLY A 206 7.23 20.13 -24.41
CA GLY A 206 6.84 19.22 -23.33
C GLY A 206 7.12 17.73 -23.59
N ASP A 207 8.16 17.43 -24.38
CA ASP A 207 8.79 16.13 -24.62
C ASP A 207 7.91 14.99 -25.18
N VAL A 208 8.58 14.02 -25.82
CA VAL A 208 7.98 12.80 -26.38
C VAL A 208 7.10 12.16 -25.31
N GLN A 209 5.78 12.20 -25.47
CA GLN A 209 4.91 11.42 -24.59
C GLN A 209 5.23 9.94 -24.83
N HIS A 210 6.03 9.37 -23.94
CA HIS A 210 6.26 7.94 -23.89
C HIS A 210 4.89 7.26 -23.82
N ARG A 211 4.74 6.10 -24.49
CA ARG A 211 3.54 5.27 -24.32
C ARG A 211 3.26 5.19 -22.83
N LEU A 212 2.02 5.43 -22.39
CA LEU A 212 1.73 5.50 -20.96
C LEU A 212 2.21 4.24 -20.20
N GLU A 213 2.19 3.09 -20.88
CA GLU A 213 2.84 1.83 -20.46
C GLU A 213 4.31 2.00 -20.09
N SER A 214 5.11 2.55 -21.01
CA SER A 214 6.52 2.86 -20.80
C SER A 214 6.73 4.04 -19.86
N TRP A 215 5.79 4.98 -19.76
CA TRP A 215 5.92 6.11 -18.85
C TRP A 215 5.94 5.64 -17.40
N VAL A 216 5.01 4.75 -17.00
CA VAL A 216 4.99 4.23 -15.62
C VAL A 216 6.28 3.49 -15.30
N THR A 217 6.80 2.69 -16.24
CA THR A 217 8.05 1.95 -16.02
C THR A 217 9.28 2.86 -16.04
N ASN A 218 9.37 3.79 -16.99
CA ASN A 218 10.49 4.74 -17.11
C ASN A 218 10.55 5.69 -15.93
N LEU A 219 9.40 6.09 -15.41
CA LEU A 219 9.30 6.87 -14.19
C LEU A 219 10.01 6.15 -13.03
N ILE A 220 9.87 4.84 -12.92
CA ILE A 220 10.55 4.07 -11.88
C ILE A 220 12.04 3.93 -12.20
N HIS A 221 12.41 3.77 -13.48
CA HIS A 221 13.77 3.41 -13.90
C HIS A 221 14.78 4.55 -14.01
N THR A 222 14.49 5.66 -14.69
CA THR A 222 15.57 6.45 -15.31
C THR A 222 15.90 7.80 -14.69
N ASP A 223 14.96 8.51 -14.04
CA ASP A 223 15.26 9.90 -13.59
C ASP A 223 14.51 10.33 -12.32
N SER A 224 13.80 9.42 -11.65
CA SER A 224 13.07 9.79 -10.45
C SER A 224 14.03 10.00 -9.27
N PRO A 225 13.98 11.16 -8.59
CA PRO A 225 14.75 11.38 -7.37
C PRO A 225 14.49 10.25 -6.36
N GLU A 226 15.52 9.73 -5.70
CA GLU A 226 15.35 8.68 -4.69
C GLU A 226 14.28 8.98 -3.61
N PRO A 227 14.13 10.23 -3.11
CA PRO A 227 13.05 10.57 -2.18
C PRO A 227 11.66 10.28 -2.76
N PHE A 228 11.49 10.47 -4.06
CA PHE A 228 10.23 10.25 -4.73
C PHE A 228 9.87 8.76 -4.81
N VAL A 229 10.82 7.90 -5.19
CA VAL A 229 10.59 6.46 -5.22
C VAL A 229 10.32 5.95 -3.79
N ASN A 230 11.01 6.50 -2.79
CA ASN A 230 10.73 6.23 -1.38
C ASN A 230 9.31 6.63 -0.98
N ASP A 231 8.84 7.81 -1.40
CA ASP A 231 7.47 8.26 -1.14
C ASP A 231 6.44 7.34 -1.79
N LEU A 232 6.66 6.90 -3.05
CA LEU A 232 5.80 5.93 -3.72
C LEU A 232 5.78 4.56 -3.03
N CYS A 233 6.93 4.12 -2.49
CA CYS A 233 7.05 2.87 -1.74
C CYS A 233 6.34 2.94 -0.38
N ASN A 234 6.33 4.11 0.26
CA ASN A 234 5.67 4.32 1.55
C ASN A 234 4.16 4.55 1.38
N ASP A 235 3.79 5.26 0.32
CA ASP A 235 2.42 5.64 -0.01
C ASP A 235 2.11 5.36 -1.50
N GLY A 236 1.54 4.19 -1.77
CA GLY A 236 1.09 3.81 -3.10
C GLY A 236 0.05 4.77 -3.70
N PHE A 237 -0.61 5.60 -2.89
CA PHE A 237 -1.54 6.62 -3.39
C PHE A 237 -0.84 7.70 -4.24
N GLY A 238 0.47 7.91 -3.99
CA GLY A 238 1.31 8.75 -4.84
C GLY A 238 1.26 8.31 -6.31
N MET A 239 1.32 6.99 -6.57
CA MET A 239 1.24 6.46 -7.94
C MET A 239 -0.07 6.82 -8.63
N ILE A 240 -1.19 6.76 -7.91
CA ILE A 240 -2.49 7.13 -8.48
C ILE A 240 -2.49 8.62 -8.81
N CYS A 241 -2.14 9.48 -7.85
CA CYS A 241 -2.09 10.93 -8.06
C CYS A 241 -1.24 11.31 -9.27
N MET A 242 -0.19 10.55 -9.52
CA MET A 242 0.67 10.74 -10.67
C MET A 242 0.03 10.34 -12.00
N VAL A 243 -0.54 9.13 -12.09
CA VAL A 243 -1.24 8.70 -13.32
C VAL A 243 -2.36 9.71 -13.64
N LEU A 244 -3.09 10.10 -12.61
CA LEU A 244 -4.10 11.15 -12.62
C LEU A 244 -3.57 12.51 -13.14
N ARG A 245 -2.37 12.92 -12.69
CA ARG A 245 -1.70 14.13 -13.18
C ARG A 245 -1.36 14.03 -14.66
N GLU A 246 -0.82 12.90 -15.13
CA GLU A 246 -0.48 12.72 -16.54
C GLU A 246 -1.70 12.70 -17.44
N ILE A 247 -2.77 12.01 -17.01
CA ILE A 247 -4.06 12.03 -17.70
C ILE A 247 -4.52 13.49 -17.87
N LYS A 248 -4.51 14.28 -16.79
CA LYS A 248 -4.86 15.71 -16.83
C LYS A 248 -3.96 16.51 -17.77
N THR A 249 -2.65 16.25 -17.77
CA THR A 249 -1.69 16.90 -18.68
C THR A 249 -2.01 16.58 -20.14
N SER A 250 -2.26 15.30 -20.46
CA SER A 250 -2.61 14.84 -21.82
C SER A 250 -3.84 15.56 -22.37
N TRP A 251 -4.89 15.67 -21.55
CA TRP A 251 -6.13 16.35 -21.93
C TRP A 251 -5.95 17.85 -22.11
N LYS A 252 -5.16 18.48 -21.23
CA LYS A 252 -4.84 19.91 -21.36
C LYS A 252 -4.11 20.20 -22.66
N LEU A 253 -3.12 19.37 -23.02
CA LEU A 253 -2.42 19.49 -24.30
C LEU A 253 -3.38 19.33 -25.48
N PHE A 254 -4.27 18.35 -25.42
CA PHE A 254 -5.25 18.10 -26.49
C PHE A 254 -6.18 19.29 -26.68
N LEU A 255 -6.72 19.83 -25.59
CA LEU A 255 -7.60 21.00 -25.65
C LEU A 255 -6.89 22.23 -26.23
N ASN A 256 -5.64 22.47 -25.82
CA ASN A 256 -4.86 23.59 -26.34
C ASN A 256 -4.60 23.44 -27.86
N GLU A 257 -4.27 22.24 -28.32
CA GLU A 257 -4.07 21.98 -29.75
C GLU A 257 -5.38 22.08 -30.54
N MET A 258 -6.48 21.56 -29.99
CA MET A 258 -7.80 21.67 -30.61
C MET A 258 -8.27 23.12 -30.71
N GLU A 259 -8.00 23.95 -29.71
CA GLU A 259 -8.30 25.38 -29.74
C GLU A 259 -7.52 26.09 -30.85
N ALA A 260 -6.21 25.83 -30.96
CA ALA A 260 -5.38 26.37 -32.05
C ALA A 260 -5.85 25.88 -33.44
N PHE A 261 -6.25 24.62 -33.55
CA PHE A 261 -6.79 24.05 -34.79
C PHE A 261 -8.12 24.70 -35.19
N LEU A 262 -9.03 24.90 -34.24
CA LEU A 262 -10.30 25.57 -34.45
C LEU A 262 -10.12 27.03 -34.88
N GLU A 263 -9.21 27.77 -34.24
CA GLU A 263 -8.90 29.15 -34.63
C GLU A 263 -8.40 29.22 -36.08
N ASN A 264 -7.53 28.28 -36.47
CA ASN A 264 -7.03 28.19 -37.85
C ASN A 264 -8.14 27.87 -38.83
N LEU A 265 -8.99 26.88 -38.55
CA LEU A 265 -10.09 26.53 -39.43
C LEU A 265 -11.16 27.64 -39.51
N GLN A 266 -11.39 28.38 -38.42
CA GLN A 266 -12.27 29.55 -38.40
C GLN A 266 -11.73 30.67 -39.29
N ARG A 267 -10.41 30.95 -39.24
CA ARG A 267 -9.75 31.89 -40.16
C ARG A 267 -9.93 31.50 -41.62
N LEU A 268 -9.90 30.19 -41.90
CA LEU A 268 -10.09 29.67 -43.25
C LEU A 268 -11.57 29.62 -43.67
N SER A 269 -12.52 29.93 -42.78
CA SER A 269 -13.97 29.84 -43.02
C SER A 269 -14.44 28.44 -43.46
N ILE A 270 -13.72 27.40 -43.06
CA ILE A 270 -13.99 26.01 -43.50
C ILE A 270 -15.00 25.31 -42.57
N ILE A 271 -15.12 25.74 -41.31
CA ILE A 271 -15.93 25.00 -40.33
C ILE A 271 -17.42 25.34 -40.43
N PRO A 272 -18.30 24.33 -40.53
CA PRO A 272 -19.70 24.48 -40.17
C PRO A 272 -19.81 24.94 -38.70
N SER A 273 -20.57 26.01 -38.44
CA SER A 273 -20.75 26.58 -37.09
C SER A 273 -21.24 25.57 -36.04
N THR A 274 -21.80 24.44 -36.46
CA THR A 274 -22.19 23.31 -35.61
C THR A 274 -21.00 22.59 -34.99
N PHE A 275 -19.93 22.30 -35.75
CA PHE A 275 -18.76 21.57 -35.23
C PHE A 275 -17.96 22.39 -34.22
N ALA A 276 -17.84 23.70 -34.46
CA ALA A 276 -17.22 24.62 -33.49
C ALA A 276 -18.00 24.63 -32.16
N ARG A 277 -19.34 24.53 -32.21
CA ARG A 277 -20.20 24.45 -31.03
C ARG A 277 -20.02 23.14 -30.28
N ASP A 278 -19.94 22.01 -30.98
CA ASP A 278 -19.72 20.70 -30.36
C ASP A 278 -18.36 20.65 -29.63
N LEU A 279 -17.31 21.21 -30.23
CA LEU A 279 -16.00 21.30 -29.57
C LEU A 279 -15.98 22.23 -28.36
N LEU A 280 -16.70 23.35 -28.41
CA LEU A 280 -16.86 24.23 -27.27
C LEU A 280 -17.57 23.51 -26.11
N GLN A 281 -18.59 22.70 -26.43
CA GLN A 281 -19.32 21.89 -25.46
C GLN A 281 -18.41 20.83 -24.81
N GLU A 282 -17.52 20.18 -25.58
CA GLU A 282 -16.52 19.24 -25.04
C GLU A 282 -15.47 19.96 -24.15
N LYS A 283 -15.05 21.19 -24.52
CA LYS A 283 -14.17 22.02 -23.68
C LYS A 283 -14.84 22.34 -22.32
N GLU A 284 -16.11 22.72 -22.33
CA GLU A 284 -16.88 22.97 -21.11
C GLU A 284 -17.04 21.70 -20.27
N ALA A 285 -17.35 20.55 -20.90
CA ALA A 285 -17.43 19.27 -20.21
C ALA A 285 -16.09 18.90 -19.53
N MET A 286 -14.96 19.13 -20.19
CA MET A 286 -13.64 18.87 -19.62
C MET A 286 -13.31 19.81 -18.44
N ASN A 287 -13.74 21.07 -18.50
CA ASN A 287 -13.61 22.00 -17.37
C ASN A 287 -14.40 21.50 -16.14
N VAL A 288 -15.58 20.90 -16.36
CA VAL A 288 -16.36 20.26 -15.29
C VAL A 288 -15.62 19.04 -14.72
N VAL A 289 -14.96 18.22 -15.55
CA VAL A 289 -14.12 17.12 -15.06
C VAL A 289 -12.95 17.64 -14.24
N CYS A 290 -12.23 18.65 -14.74
CA CYS A 290 -11.10 19.25 -14.03
C CYS A 290 -11.49 19.82 -12.65
N THR A 291 -12.66 20.46 -12.55
CA THR A 291 -13.17 21.00 -11.28
C THR A 291 -13.56 19.88 -10.32
N ARG A 292 -14.22 18.81 -10.79
CA ARG A 292 -14.51 17.61 -9.98
C ARG A 292 -13.22 16.95 -9.47
N PHE A 293 -12.20 16.88 -10.31
CA PHE A 293 -10.91 16.30 -9.96
C PHE A 293 -10.18 17.10 -8.89
N ASN A 294 -10.19 18.43 -9.00
CA ASN A 294 -9.64 19.28 -7.96
C ASN A 294 -10.41 19.10 -6.64
N ALA A 295 -11.74 19.01 -6.69
CA ALA A 295 -12.56 18.74 -5.51
C ALA A 295 -12.26 17.37 -4.89
N LEU A 296 -12.06 16.33 -5.73
CA LEU A 296 -11.65 15.01 -5.28
C LEU A 296 -10.27 15.05 -4.62
N ARG A 297 -9.27 15.69 -5.24
CA ARG A 297 -7.94 15.87 -4.66
C ARG A 297 -8.02 16.55 -3.29
N THR A 298 -8.84 17.59 -3.15
CA THR A 298 -9.05 18.28 -1.87
C THR A 298 -9.70 17.34 -0.84
N ARG A 299 -10.71 16.55 -1.24
CA ARG A 299 -11.34 15.55 -0.35
C ARG A 299 -10.37 14.47 0.07
N THR A 300 -9.55 13.95 -0.83
CA THR A 300 -8.57 12.91 -0.49
C THR A 300 -7.48 13.48 0.41
N GLY A 301 -7.05 14.72 0.20
CA GLY A 301 -6.19 15.43 1.14
C GLY A 301 -6.80 15.49 2.55
N ALA A 302 -8.07 15.89 2.64
CA ALA A 302 -8.79 15.93 3.93
C ALA A 302 -8.95 14.53 4.58
N ILE A 303 -9.18 13.47 3.78
CA ILE A 303 -9.26 12.09 4.28
C ILE A 303 -7.90 11.62 4.79
N LEU A 304 -6.82 11.94 4.06
CA LEU A 304 -5.46 11.61 4.47
C LEU A 304 -5.11 12.31 5.78
N ASP A 305 -5.42 13.60 5.90
CA ASP A 305 -5.26 14.37 7.13
C ASP A 305 -6.09 13.81 8.29
N ALA A 306 -7.32 13.36 8.01
CA ALA A 306 -8.15 12.69 9.02
C ALA A 306 -7.55 11.34 9.46
N ALA A 307 -6.99 10.57 8.52
CA ALA A 307 -6.34 9.29 8.81
C ALA A 307 -5.04 9.45 9.61
N THR A 308 -4.21 10.45 9.28
CA THR A 308 -3.00 10.77 10.05
C THR A 308 -3.35 11.23 11.46
N ASN A 309 -4.39 12.07 11.61
CA ASN A 309 -4.92 12.46 12.91
C ASN A 309 -5.46 11.27 13.72
N LEU A 310 -6.18 10.34 13.09
CA LEU A 310 -6.68 9.14 13.76
C LEU A 310 -5.54 8.21 14.21
N ASN A 311 -4.47 8.09 13.41
CA ASN A 311 -3.28 7.35 13.79
C ASN A 311 -2.54 8.00 14.97
N ALA A 312 -2.44 9.34 14.98
CA ALA A 312 -1.88 10.07 16.12
C ALA A 312 -2.71 9.84 17.40
N ILE A 313 -4.05 9.83 17.31
CA ILE A 313 -4.94 9.51 18.43
C ILE A 313 -4.75 8.06 18.90
N LYS A 314 -4.63 7.10 17.98
CA LYS A 314 -4.35 5.69 18.33
C LYS A 314 -3.02 5.55 19.06
N LEU A 315 -1.97 6.20 18.58
CA LEU A 315 -0.64 6.20 19.22
C LEU A 315 -0.71 6.80 20.63
N ALA A 316 -1.41 7.92 20.80
CA ALA A 316 -1.65 8.52 22.10
C ALA A 316 -2.38 7.56 23.06
N ARG A 317 -3.39 6.83 22.55
CA ARG A 317 -4.14 5.85 23.36
C ARG A 317 -3.30 4.63 23.75
N ILE A 318 -2.44 4.15 22.85
CA ILE A 318 -1.49 3.07 23.16
C ILE A 318 -0.51 3.51 24.24
N SER A 319 0.02 4.74 24.15
CA SER A 319 0.90 5.32 25.17
C SER A 319 0.21 5.42 26.54
N GLN A 320 -1.06 5.84 26.57
CA GLN A 320 -1.85 5.86 27.81
C GLN A 320 -2.02 4.46 28.43
N ASN A 321 -2.37 3.46 27.61
CA ASN A 321 -2.49 2.08 28.09
C ASN A 321 -1.15 1.54 28.59
N MET A 322 -0.04 1.89 27.94
CA MET A 322 1.31 1.49 28.38
C MET A 322 1.67 2.12 29.73
N MET A 323 1.35 3.40 29.95
CA MET A 323 1.53 4.05 31.25
C MET A 323 0.66 3.39 32.35
N GLU A 324 -0.58 3.00 32.02
CA GLU A 324 -1.44 2.30 32.97
C GLU A 324 -0.87 0.91 33.34
N MET A 325 -0.37 0.17 32.35
CA MET A 325 0.30 -1.12 32.58
C MET A 325 1.55 -0.95 33.43
N GLN A 326 2.41 0.04 33.15
CA GLN A 326 3.58 0.34 33.98
C GLN A 326 3.19 0.68 35.43
N ARG A 327 2.06 1.38 35.63
CA ARG A 327 1.54 1.66 36.97
C ARG A 327 1.12 0.39 37.70
N LYS A 328 0.45 -0.53 37.01
CA LYS A 328 0.05 -1.85 37.57
C LYS A 328 1.27 -2.72 37.87
N ASP A 329 2.26 -2.75 36.98
CA ASP A 329 3.50 -3.49 37.19
C ASP A 329 4.28 -2.94 38.39
N ALA A 330 4.31 -1.62 38.58
CA ALA A 330 4.90 -1.00 39.76
C ALA A 330 4.16 -1.38 41.05
N GLU A 331 2.82 -1.44 41.03
CA GLU A 331 2.03 -1.91 42.17
C GLU A 331 2.31 -3.39 42.48
N ILE A 332 2.36 -4.24 41.46
CA ILE A 332 2.68 -5.67 41.61
C ILE A 332 4.08 -5.85 42.18
N ALA A 333 5.08 -5.13 41.66
CA ALA A 333 6.44 -5.16 42.16
C ALA A 333 6.52 -4.72 43.63
N PHE A 334 5.72 -3.72 44.04
CA PHE A 334 5.63 -3.30 45.43
C PHE A 334 5.08 -4.41 46.34
N ARG A 335 3.98 -5.06 45.93
CA ARG A 335 3.40 -6.21 46.67
C ARG A 335 4.34 -7.42 46.71
N GLN A 336 5.08 -7.66 45.63
CA GLN A 336 6.09 -8.72 45.58
C GLN A 336 7.24 -8.43 46.56
N ASN A 337 7.73 -7.19 46.62
CA ASN A 337 8.76 -6.79 47.59
C ASN A 337 8.30 -7.02 49.04
N GLU A 338 7.04 -6.72 49.35
CA GLU A 338 6.46 -7.01 50.67
C GLU A 338 6.40 -8.51 50.95
N SER A 339 5.97 -9.31 49.98
CA SER A 339 5.89 -10.77 50.11
C SER A 339 7.28 -11.40 50.33
N ILE A 340 8.31 -10.93 49.60
CA ILE A 340 9.70 -11.37 49.76
C ILE A 340 10.23 -11.02 51.15
N ARG A 341 9.88 -9.83 51.67
CA ARG A 341 10.25 -9.42 53.03
C ARG A 341 9.65 -10.36 54.07
N TRP A 342 8.36 -10.67 53.96
CA TRP A 342 7.69 -11.61 54.86
C TRP A 342 8.30 -13.01 54.81
N LEU A 343 8.53 -13.55 53.61
CA LEU A 343 9.15 -14.86 53.44
C LEU A 343 10.55 -14.91 54.05
N THR A 344 11.33 -13.84 53.91
CA THR A 344 12.67 -13.72 54.49
C THR A 344 12.62 -13.71 56.02
N ILE A 345 11.66 -12.98 56.62
CA ILE A 345 11.45 -12.96 58.07
C ILE A 345 11.11 -14.37 58.57
N VAL A 346 10.17 -15.05 57.91
CA VAL A 346 9.77 -16.43 58.27
C VAL A 346 10.98 -17.37 58.19
N ASN A 347 11.73 -17.36 57.07
CA ASN A 347 12.91 -18.20 56.92
C ASN A 347 13.99 -17.92 57.96
N MET A 348 14.25 -16.65 58.32
CA MET A 348 15.22 -16.31 59.36
C MET A 348 14.87 -16.85 60.74
N VAL A 349 13.56 -16.99 61.04
CA VAL A 349 13.09 -17.55 62.32
C VAL A 349 13.12 -19.08 62.31
N PHE A 350 12.68 -19.72 61.22
CA PHE A 350 12.54 -21.17 61.18
C PHE A 350 13.82 -21.92 60.81
N LEU A 351 14.73 -21.34 60.01
CA LEU A 351 15.95 -22.04 59.57
C LEU A 351 16.84 -22.49 60.75
N PRO A 352 17.10 -21.67 61.79
CA PRO A 352 17.85 -22.11 62.97
C PRO A 352 17.12 -23.21 63.74
N ALA A 353 15.79 -23.11 63.88
CA ALA A 353 14.99 -24.11 64.58
C ALA A 353 14.99 -25.45 63.84
N THR A 354 14.87 -25.44 62.51
CA THR A 354 14.96 -26.64 61.67
C THR A 354 16.36 -27.22 61.69
N PHE A 355 17.42 -26.41 61.70
CA PHE A 355 18.79 -26.88 61.83
C PHE A 355 18.99 -27.63 63.16
N ILE A 356 18.55 -27.04 64.27
CA ILE A 356 18.57 -27.67 65.60
C ILE A 356 17.79 -28.99 65.57
N ALA A 357 16.55 -28.99 65.06
CA ALA A 357 15.72 -30.19 64.94
C ALA A 357 16.37 -31.27 64.07
N SER A 358 17.01 -30.90 62.96
CA SER A 358 17.70 -31.81 62.06
C SER A 358 18.92 -32.45 62.72
N VAL A 359 19.75 -31.68 63.42
CA VAL A 359 20.90 -32.19 64.17
C VAL A 359 20.47 -33.24 65.20
N TYR A 360 19.25 -33.15 65.74
CA TYR A 360 18.71 -34.09 66.73
C TYR A 360 17.87 -35.23 66.15
N GLY A 361 17.32 -35.05 64.95
CA GLY A 361 16.68 -36.12 64.18
C GLY A 361 17.69 -37.11 63.59
N MET A 362 18.96 -36.72 63.50
CA MET A 362 20.06 -37.61 63.13
C MET A 362 20.37 -38.56 64.30
N ASN A 363 20.35 -39.88 64.04
CA ASN A 363 20.47 -40.94 65.04
C ASN A 363 21.65 -40.73 66.01
N ILE A 364 21.32 -40.38 67.26
CA ILE A 364 22.25 -40.20 68.40
C ILE A 364 22.81 -41.54 68.91
N LEU A 365 22.49 -42.66 68.26
CA LEU A 365 22.91 -44.02 68.63
C LEU A 365 24.43 -44.20 68.75
N GLU A 366 25.24 -43.34 68.12
CA GLU A 366 26.71 -43.40 68.17
C GLU A 366 27.35 -42.45 69.21
N ASN A 367 26.57 -41.59 69.86
CA ASN A 367 27.04 -40.62 70.87
C ASN A 367 26.90 -41.14 72.32
N SER A 368 26.81 -42.46 72.51
CA SER A 368 26.59 -43.13 73.80
C SER A 368 27.79 -43.11 74.77
N LYS A 369 28.66 -42.10 74.72
CA LYS A 369 29.65 -41.85 75.80
C LYS A 369 29.09 -40.78 76.75
N PRO A 370 29.09 -41.00 78.07
CA PRO A 370 28.17 -40.36 79.02
C PRO A 370 28.54 -38.92 79.44
N SER A 371 29.27 -38.14 78.64
CA SER A 371 29.78 -36.83 79.08
C SER A 371 28.91 -35.62 78.71
N TRP A 372 27.89 -35.78 77.84
CA TRP A 372 27.07 -34.65 77.39
C TRP A 372 25.69 -34.70 78.05
N SER A 373 25.52 -33.88 79.09
CA SER A 373 24.24 -33.70 79.78
C SER A 373 23.25 -32.92 78.88
N LEU A 374 21.96 -33.29 78.94
CA LEU A 374 20.85 -32.57 78.28
C LEU A 374 20.84 -31.06 78.59
N TRP A 375 21.47 -30.64 79.69
CA TRP A 375 21.59 -29.22 80.06
C TRP A 375 22.62 -28.45 79.23
N SER A 376 23.76 -29.06 78.90
CA SER A 376 24.77 -28.43 78.04
C SER A 376 24.19 -28.14 76.66
N PHE A 377 23.33 -29.04 76.19
CA PHE A 377 22.54 -28.88 74.98
C PHE A 377 21.52 -27.74 75.08
N ALA A 378 20.72 -27.70 76.14
CA ALA A 378 19.68 -26.69 76.29
C ALA A 378 20.31 -25.28 76.29
N LEU A 379 21.51 -25.18 76.88
CA LEU A 379 22.32 -23.98 76.90
C LEU A 379 22.82 -23.60 75.50
N VAL A 380 23.38 -24.53 74.71
CA VAL A 380 23.84 -24.23 73.34
C VAL A 380 22.68 -23.83 72.43
N ALA A 381 21.53 -24.52 72.50
CA ALA A 381 20.33 -24.16 71.74
C ALA A 381 19.79 -22.78 72.14
N THR A 382 19.80 -22.46 73.44
CA THR A 382 19.38 -21.14 73.94
C THR A 382 20.34 -20.03 73.49
N ILE A 383 21.66 -20.27 73.53
CA ILE A 383 22.65 -19.30 73.04
C ILE A 383 22.50 -19.08 71.54
N LEU A 384 22.35 -20.15 70.75
CA LEU A 384 22.19 -20.04 69.30
C LEU A 384 20.91 -19.28 68.95
N THR A 385 19.79 -19.57 69.62
CA THR A 385 18.52 -18.86 69.41
C THR A 385 18.63 -17.39 69.80
N VAL A 386 19.24 -17.06 70.94
CA VAL A 386 19.46 -15.66 71.37
C VAL A 386 20.36 -14.90 70.39
N VAL A 387 21.48 -15.49 69.95
CA VAL A 387 22.38 -14.87 68.97
C VAL A 387 21.66 -14.61 67.65
N THR A 388 20.87 -15.58 67.18
CA THR A 388 20.14 -15.42 65.91
C THR A 388 19.07 -14.34 66.01
N LEU A 389 18.36 -14.28 67.14
CA LEU A 389 17.36 -13.25 67.42
C LEU A 389 17.99 -11.86 67.57
N MET A 390 19.18 -11.76 68.17
CA MET A 390 19.95 -10.53 68.27
C MET A 390 20.46 -10.05 66.90
N LEU A 391 20.95 -10.95 66.04
CA LEU A 391 21.35 -10.61 64.67
C LEU A 391 20.16 -10.16 63.83
N ALA A 392 19.00 -10.83 63.96
CA ALA A 392 17.76 -10.40 63.33
C ALA A 392 17.34 -9.00 63.81
N MET A 393 17.25 -8.78 65.12
CA MET A 393 16.86 -7.50 65.72
C MET A 393 17.81 -6.35 65.35
N SER A 394 19.13 -6.57 65.33
CA SER A 394 20.11 -5.53 64.98
C SER A 394 20.03 -5.13 63.50
N LYS A 395 19.87 -6.10 62.59
CA LYS A 395 19.68 -5.84 61.15
C LYS A 395 18.35 -5.15 60.87
N PHE A 396 17.24 -5.59 61.48
CA PHE A 396 15.92 -5.00 61.28
C PHE A 396 15.76 -3.64 61.96
N GLY A 397 16.33 -3.44 63.15
CA GLY A 397 16.33 -2.15 63.84
C GLY A 397 17.09 -1.08 63.06
N SER A 398 18.24 -1.45 62.49
CA SER A 398 19.02 -0.60 61.57
C SER A 398 18.23 -0.20 60.32
N LEU A 399 17.48 -1.14 59.73
CA LEU A 399 16.65 -0.89 58.55
C LEU A 399 15.42 -0.01 58.86
N ALA A 400 14.78 -0.21 60.01
CA ALA A 400 13.64 0.61 60.44
C ALA A 400 14.04 2.08 60.65
N ILE A 401 15.19 2.32 61.28
CA ILE A 401 15.69 3.68 61.53
C ILE A 401 16.08 4.38 60.21
N ARG A 402 16.63 3.64 59.22
CA ARG A 402 16.95 4.19 57.90
C ARG A 402 15.71 4.50 57.06
N SER A 403 14.68 3.65 57.10
CA SER A 403 13.42 3.87 56.37
C SER A 403 12.64 5.08 56.87
N VAL A 404 12.68 5.37 58.16
CA VAL A 404 12.05 6.59 58.71
C VAL A 404 12.79 7.83 58.21
N LYS A 405 14.13 7.82 58.18
CA LYS A 405 14.91 8.97 57.68
C LYS A 405 14.67 9.28 56.19
N SER A 406 14.36 8.28 55.35
CA SER A 406 14.11 8.51 53.92
C SER A 406 12.68 8.94 53.59
N CYS A 407 11.74 8.87 54.53
CA CYS A 407 10.38 9.42 54.34
C CYS A 407 10.27 10.87 54.81
N PHE A 408 11.24 11.37 55.57
CA PHE A 408 11.28 12.74 56.11
C PHE A 408 12.30 13.65 55.41
N ALA A 409 13.04 13.12 54.43
CA ALA A 409 13.89 13.87 53.50
C ALA A 409 13.28 13.74 52.10
#